data_AF-A0A848F9V8-F1
#
_entry.id   AF-A0A848F9V8-F1
#
_cell.length_a   1.000
_cell.length_b   1.000
_cell.length_c   1.000
_cell.angle_alpha   90.00
_cell.angle_beta   90.00
_cell.angle_gamma   90.00
#
_symmetry.space_group_name_H-M   'P 1'
#
loop_
_entity.id
_entity.type
_entity.pdbx_description
1 polymer ?
#
loop_
_entity_poly.entity_id
_entity_poly.type
_entity_poly.pdbx_seq_one_letter_code
_entity_poly.pdbx_strand_id
1 'polypeptide(L)'
;MSVTLLYSPQTPVCSHWQLGNLQESLALVSLIGWAQYPPPVDAGVPDPVAAALAEALTVVGQVVFPWALSEGAIAGVIHAQRLTPPGWGTSLIFRLKHFPCDTALLFTRDPQAAQHLFHSVGFPWTQQGQIVLVLNTQAAFPALGMEQIDKLTSEYWATQVATLKIHGIVAALRPGVDGDVAAFLALNEDVAAIFQQALQASCVKCNVNFELCTETELANRLSENPNP
;
A
#
# COMPACT_ATOMS: atom_id res chain seq x y z
N MET A 1 -6.10 -3.84 -23.94
CA MET A 1 -5.61 -4.42 -22.68
C MET A 1 -6.73 -4.26 -21.67
N SER A 2 -7.21 -5.34 -21.07
CA SER A 2 -8.24 -5.28 -20.03
C SER A 2 -7.59 -5.53 -18.67
N VAL A 3 -7.98 -4.76 -17.67
CA VAL A 3 -7.53 -4.94 -16.29
C VAL A 3 -8.76 -5.12 -15.40
N THR A 4 -8.71 -6.12 -14.53
CA THR A 4 -9.72 -6.40 -13.53
C THR A 4 -9.10 -6.30 -12.15
N LEU A 5 -9.71 -5.51 -11.28
CA LEU A 5 -9.42 -5.43 -9.86
C LEU A 5 -10.40 -6.33 -9.10
N LEU A 6 -9.85 -7.30 -8.38
CA LEU A 6 -10.53 -8.27 -7.56
C LEU A 6 -10.49 -7.80 -6.10
N TYR A 7 -11.64 -7.75 -5.45
CA TYR A 7 -11.75 -7.28 -4.06
C TYR A 7 -12.42 -8.34 -3.19
N SER A 8 -11.67 -8.82 -2.19
CA SER A 8 -12.19 -9.67 -1.12
C SER A 8 -12.31 -8.88 0.16
N PRO A 9 -13.54 -8.57 0.63
CA PRO A 9 -13.74 -7.81 1.87
C PRO A 9 -13.35 -8.58 3.13
N GLN A 10 -13.17 -9.90 3.02
CA GLN A 10 -12.87 -10.79 4.13
C GLN A 10 -11.38 -10.74 4.48
N THR A 11 -11.06 -10.77 5.78
CA THR A 11 -9.69 -10.90 6.27
C THR A 11 -9.07 -12.16 5.66
N PRO A 12 -7.96 -12.03 4.89
CA PRO A 12 -7.35 -13.18 4.26
C PRO A 12 -6.75 -14.10 5.32
N VAL A 13 -6.96 -15.41 5.14
CA VAL A 13 -6.48 -16.44 6.07
C VAL A 13 -5.27 -17.20 5.52
N CYS A 14 -5.01 -17.13 4.21
CA CYS A 14 -3.92 -17.86 3.60
C CYS A 14 -2.57 -17.14 3.74
N SER A 15 -1.53 -17.89 4.14
CA SER A 15 -0.18 -17.34 4.33
C SER A 15 0.58 -17.08 3.03
N HIS A 16 0.15 -17.65 1.90
CA HIS A 16 0.86 -17.52 0.61
C HIS A 16 0.90 -16.07 0.08
N TRP A 17 0.02 -15.19 0.56
CA TRP A 17 0.05 -13.77 0.23
C TRP A 17 1.26 -13.01 0.83
N GLN A 18 1.98 -13.62 1.77
CA GLN A 18 3.13 -13.00 2.46
C GLN A 18 2.78 -11.68 3.16
N LEU A 19 1.57 -11.59 3.72
CA LEU A 19 1.04 -10.41 4.40
C LEU A 19 1.28 -10.41 5.92
N GLY A 20 2.10 -11.33 6.44
CA GLY A 20 2.34 -11.49 7.86
C GLY A 20 1.16 -12.09 8.64
N ASN A 21 1.16 -11.95 9.96
CA ASN A 21 0.09 -12.47 10.81
C ASN A 21 -1.03 -11.43 10.96
N LEU A 22 -2.14 -11.66 10.25
CA LEU A 22 -3.30 -10.76 10.26
C LEU A 22 -4.36 -11.14 11.31
N GLN A 23 -4.32 -12.37 11.84
CA GLN A 23 -5.33 -12.88 12.77
C GLN A 23 -5.27 -12.23 14.16
N GLU A 24 -4.10 -11.71 14.53
CA GLU A 24 -3.89 -11.01 15.80
C GLU A 24 -4.36 -9.55 15.76
N SER A 25 -4.72 -9.04 14.57
CA SER A 25 -5.18 -7.66 14.41
C SER A 25 -6.67 -7.54 14.74
N LEU A 26 -7.02 -6.57 15.58
CA LEU A 26 -8.42 -6.14 15.76
C LEU A 26 -8.94 -5.29 14.58
N ALA A 27 -8.11 -5.07 13.55
CA ALA A 27 -8.45 -4.27 12.39
C ALA A 27 -9.19 -5.09 11.32
N LEU A 28 -9.90 -4.39 10.45
CA LEU A 28 -10.55 -4.97 9.29
C LEU A 28 -9.54 -5.03 8.15
N VAL A 29 -9.30 -6.22 7.61
CA VAL A 29 -8.37 -6.39 6.49
C VAL A 29 -9.15 -6.88 5.28
N SER A 30 -8.96 -6.22 4.15
CA SER A 30 -9.49 -6.65 2.86
C SER A 30 -8.33 -6.94 1.91
N LEU A 31 -8.50 -7.94 1.06
CA LEU A 31 -7.51 -8.32 0.06
C LEU A 31 -7.91 -7.73 -1.29
N ILE A 32 -6.94 -7.13 -1.95
CA ILE A 32 -7.07 -6.54 -3.28
C ILE A 32 -6.09 -7.27 -4.19
N GLY A 33 -6.55 -7.74 -5.33
CA GLY A 33 -5.70 -8.30 -6.37
C GLY A 33 -6.05 -7.71 -7.72
N TRP A 34 -5.18 -7.87 -8.70
CA TRP A 34 -5.49 -7.47 -10.06
C TRP A 34 -4.99 -8.49 -11.08
N ALA A 35 -5.77 -8.64 -12.14
CA ALA A 35 -5.45 -9.48 -13.28
C ALA A 35 -5.47 -8.61 -14.54
N GLN A 36 -4.47 -8.81 -15.40
CA GLN A 36 -4.31 -8.06 -16.63
C GLN A 36 -4.19 -9.03 -17.82
N TYR A 37 -4.87 -8.70 -18.92
CA TYR A 37 -4.83 -9.49 -20.14
C TYR A 37 -4.43 -8.63 -21.37
N PRO A 38 -3.41 -9.05 -22.14
CA PRO A 38 -2.50 -10.17 -21.85
C PRO A 38 -1.68 -9.93 -20.56
N PRO A 39 -1.12 -10.99 -19.93
CA PRO A 39 -0.27 -10.84 -18.75
C PRO A 39 0.90 -9.88 -19.03
N PRO A 40 1.26 -9.01 -18.08
CA PRO A 40 2.38 -8.09 -18.25
C PRO A 40 3.71 -8.84 -18.23
N VAL A 41 4.75 -8.23 -18.80
CA VAL A 41 6.12 -8.77 -18.71
C VAL A 41 6.70 -8.52 -17.32
N ASP A 42 6.38 -7.37 -16.74
CA ASP A 42 6.86 -6.94 -15.43
C ASP A 42 5.72 -7.05 -14.40
N ALA A 43 6.05 -7.54 -13.21
CA ALA A 43 5.13 -7.59 -12.08
C ALA A 43 4.96 -6.20 -11.41
N GLY A 44 3.90 -6.05 -10.62
CA GLY A 44 3.63 -4.82 -9.86
C GLY A 44 2.24 -4.24 -10.13
N VAL A 45 2.04 -2.96 -9.80
CA VAL A 45 0.74 -2.30 -9.95
C VAL A 45 0.59 -1.72 -11.36
N PRO A 46 -0.36 -2.15 -12.18
CA PRO A 46 -0.64 -1.51 -13.47
C PRO A 46 -1.11 -0.07 -13.29
N ASP A 47 -0.74 0.85 -14.18
CA ASP A 47 -1.10 2.27 -14.07
C ASP A 47 -2.59 2.52 -13.82
N PRO A 48 -3.55 1.83 -14.48
CA PRO A 48 -4.97 2.03 -14.22
C PRO A 48 -5.38 1.60 -12.80
N VAL A 49 -4.73 0.58 -12.24
CA VAL A 49 -4.96 0.10 -10.87
C VAL A 49 -4.34 1.07 -9.87
N ALA A 50 -3.12 1.54 -10.13
CA ALA A 50 -2.46 2.55 -9.31
C ALA A 50 -3.29 3.84 -9.25
N ALA A 51 -3.85 4.28 -10.38
CA ALA A 51 -4.76 5.42 -10.45
C ALA A 51 -6.03 5.19 -9.61
N ALA A 52 -6.68 4.02 -9.75
CA ALA A 52 -7.89 3.69 -9.00
C ALA A 52 -7.64 3.62 -7.49
N LEU A 53 -6.53 3.01 -7.07
CA LEU A 53 -6.10 2.94 -5.68
C LEU A 53 -5.76 4.34 -5.13
N ALA A 54 -5.02 5.14 -5.89
CA ALA A 54 -4.64 6.49 -5.49
C ALA A 54 -5.87 7.40 -5.29
N GLU A 55 -6.84 7.36 -6.20
CA GLU A 55 -8.12 8.06 -6.02
C GLU A 55 -8.86 7.56 -4.77
N ALA A 56 -8.99 6.24 -4.59
CA ALA A 56 -9.72 5.68 -3.45
C ALA A 56 -9.08 6.05 -2.10
N LEU A 57 -7.75 5.93 -1.99
CA LEU A 57 -7.02 6.23 -0.77
C LEU A 57 -7.07 7.73 -0.43
N THR A 58 -7.00 8.61 -1.45
CA THR A 58 -7.08 10.06 -1.24
C THR A 58 -8.49 10.55 -0.89
N VAL A 59 -9.54 9.79 -1.22
CA VAL A 59 -10.90 10.01 -0.71
C VAL A 59 -10.99 9.68 0.78
N VAL A 60 -10.34 8.59 1.24
CA VAL A 60 -10.33 8.19 2.66
C VAL A 60 -9.58 9.22 3.51
N GLY A 61 -8.46 9.75 2.99
CA GLY A 61 -7.66 10.70 3.74
C GLY A 61 -6.39 11.12 3.04
N GLN A 62 -5.44 11.61 3.82
CA GLN A 62 -4.13 12.00 3.31
C GLN A 62 -3.21 10.78 3.28
N VAL A 63 -2.59 10.52 2.13
CA VAL A 63 -1.75 9.34 1.95
C VAL A 63 -0.28 9.65 2.20
N VAL A 64 0.45 8.66 2.70
CA VAL A 64 1.87 8.76 3.04
C VAL A 64 2.62 7.59 2.46
N PHE A 65 3.69 7.91 1.75
CA PHE A 65 4.57 6.93 1.13
C PHE A 65 6.02 7.15 1.59
N PRO A 66 6.79 6.08 1.81
CA PRO A 66 8.24 6.19 1.82
C PRO A 66 8.75 6.51 0.41
N TRP A 67 9.77 7.36 0.33
CA TRP A 67 10.35 7.86 -0.92
C TRP A 67 11.86 8.04 -0.81
N ALA A 68 12.61 7.64 -1.83
CA ALA A 68 14.03 7.92 -1.89
C ALA A 68 14.26 9.32 -2.46
N LEU A 69 14.98 10.18 -1.73
CA LEU A 69 15.21 11.57 -2.13
C LEU A 69 15.99 11.70 -3.45
N SER A 70 16.72 10.66 -3.85
CA SER A 70 17.40 10.57 -5.15
C SER A 70 16.44 10.54 -6.35
N GLU A 71 15.17 10.18 -6.15
CA GLU A 71 14.15 10.15 -7.20
C GLU A 71 13.56 11.54 -7.51
N GLY A 72 13.97 12.57 -6.75
CA GLY A 72 13.57 13.94 -6.97
C GLY A 72 12.23 14.31 -6.31
N ALA A 73 11.74 15.50 -6.66
CA ALA A 73 10.49 16.04 -6.13
C ALA A 73 9.30 15.62 -7.00
N ILE A 74 8.15 15.40 -6.35
CA ILE A 74 6.88 15.09 -7.02
C ILE A 74 5.92 16.26 -6.83
N ALA A 75 5.32 16.73 -7.92
CA ALA A 75 4.26 17.74 -7.86
C ALA A 75 3.04 17.22 -7.08
N GLY A 76 2.34 18.10 -6.35
CA GLY A 76 1.18 17.71 -5.54
C GLY A 76 1.51 17.20 -4.13
N VAL A 77 2.79 16.94 -3.83
CA VAL A 77 3.24 16.65 -2.45
C VAL A 77 3.11 17.90 -1.58
N ILE A 78 2.37 17.79 -0.48
CA ILE A 78 2.09 18.90 0.44
C ILE A 78 3.07 18.96 1.61
N HIS A 79 3.71 17.85 1.95
CA HIS A 79 4.71 17.78 3.01
C HIS A 79 5.70 16.64 2.74
N ALA A 80 6.95 16.87 3.12
CA ALA A 80 8.01 15.88 3.05
C ALA A 80 8.73 15.86 4.41
N GLN A 81 8.76 14.69 5.04
CA GLN A 81 9.46 14.48 6.30
C GLN A 81 10.66 13.58 6.07
N ARG A 82 11.87 14.12 6.20
CA ARG A 82 13.09 13.31 6.11
C ARG A 82 13.12 12.29 7.25
N LEU A 83 13.37 11.03 6.92
CA LEU A 83 13.53 9.99 7.92
C LEU A 83 14.90 10.13 8.56
N THR A 84 14.94 10.13 9.89
CA THR A 84 16.22 10.12 10.61
C THR A 84 16.82 8.72 10.48
N PRO A 85 18.07 8.59 10.00
CA PRO A 85 18.71 7.30 9.91
C PRO A 85 18.81 6.68 11.31
N PRO A 86 18.70 5.36 11.41
CA PRO A 86 18.78 4.69 12.68
C PRO A 86 20.24 4.79 13.19
N GLY A 87 20.44 4.63 14.50
CA GLY A 87 21.78 4.74 15.09
C GLY A 87 22.86 3.90 14.39
N TRP A 88 24.13 4.22 14.64
CA TRP A 88 25.29 3.58 14.00
C TRP A 88 25.25 2.03 13.97
N GLY A 89 24.77 1.38 15.03
CA GLY A 89 24.66 -0.08 15.09
C GLY A 89 23.59 -0.69 14.17
N THR A 90 22.46 0.00 13.98
CA THR A 90 21.37 -0.44 13.10
C THR A 90 21.60 -0.06 11.65
N SER A 91 22.38 1.00 11.38
CA SER A 91 22.75 1.43 10.02
C SER A 91 23.37 0.30 9.17
N LEU A 92 24.09 -0.65 9.76
CA LEU A 92 24.66 -1.79 9.03
C LEU A 92 23.57 -2.74 8.51
N ILE A 93 22.53 -2.99 9.32
CA ILE A 93 21.40 -3.86 8.96
C ILE A 93 20.61 -3.23 7.81
N PHE A 94 20.37 -1.91 7.85
CA PHE A 94 19.66 -1.21 6.77
C PHE A 94 20.40 -1.24 5.44
N ARG A 95 21.75 -1.18 5.47
CA ARG A 95 22.56 -1.37 4.26
C ARG A 95 22.44 -2.78 3.69
N LEU A 96 22.40 -3.80 4.54
CA LEU A 96 22.19 -5.19 4.09
C LEU A 96 20.79 -5.40 3.51
N LYS A 97 19.78 -4.67 4.01
CA LYS A 97 18.42 -4.65 3.48
C LYS A 97 18.24 -3.74 2.24
N HIS A 98 19.31 -3.15 1.70
CA HIS A 98 19.29 -2.25 0.55
C HIS A 98 18.35 -1.03 0.70
N PHE A 99 18.06 -0.60 1.93
CA PHE A 99 17.30 0.63 2.13
C PHE A 99 18.09 1.84 1.60
N PRO A 100 17.43 2.78 0.89
CA PRO A 100 18.10 4.00 0.47
C PRO A 100 18.59 4.78 1.69
N CYS A 101 19.81 5.34 1.60
CA CYS A 101 20.40 6.10 2.72
C CYS A 101 19.71 7.44 2.97
N ASP A 102 19.07 8.01 1.94
CA ASP A 102 18.37 9.30 1.99
C ASP A 102 16.90 9.11 1.62
N THR A 103 16.07 9.05 2.64
CA THR A 103 14.65 8.73 2.51
C THR A 103 13.80 9.76 3.23
N ALA A 104 12.57 9.92 2.72
CA ALA A 104 11.57 10.77 3.32
C ALA A 104 10.21 10.08 3.27
N LEU A 105 9.29 10.56 4.09
CA LEU A 105 7.87 10.32 3.95
C LEU A 105 7.26 11.47 3.18
N LEU A 106 6.62 11.16 2.06
CA LEU A 106 5.89 12.14 1.26
C LEU A 106 4.41 12.03 1.57
N PHE A 107 3.81 13.17 1.84
CA PHE A 107 2.40 13.31 2.17
C PHE A 107 1.69 13.99 1.02
N THR A 108 0.56 13.44 0.59
CA THR A 108 -0.25 14.04 -0.48
C THR A 108 -1.74 13.76 -0.30
N ARG A 109 -2.55 14.61 -0.93
CA ARG A 109 -3.99 14.40 -1.18
C ARG A 109 -4.31 14.42 -2.67
N ASP A 110 -3.29 14.66 -3.50
CA ASP A 110 -3.42 14.66 -4.94
C ASP A 110 -3.32 13.20 -5.43
N PRO A 111 -4.40 12.66 -6.05
CA PRO A 111 -4.39 11.29 -6.56
C PRO A 111 -3.32 11.07 -7.64
N GLN A 112 -2.97 12.09 -8.44
CA GLN A 112 -1.91 11.94 -9.46
C GLN A 112 -0.53 11.78 -8.82
N ALA A 113 -0.25 12.56 -7.77
CA ALA A 113 0.97 12.42 -6.99
C ALA A 113 1.02 11.04 -6.29
N ALA A 114 -0.10 10.61 -5.70
CA ALA A 114 -0.21 9.31 -5.05
C ALA A 114 -0.03 8.15 -6.03
N GLN A 115 -0.58 8.25 -7.24
CA GLN A 115 -0.37 7.28 -8.31
C GLN A 115 1.13 7.13 -8.64
N HIS A 116 1.84 8.25 -8.86
CA HIS A 116 3.28 8.20 -9.13
C HIS A 116 4.09 7.54 -8.01
N LEU A 117 3.67 7.71 -6.75
CA LEU A 117 4.37 7.15 -5.60
C LEU A 117 4.34 5.62 -5.53
N PHE A 118 3.36 4.95 -6.13
CA PHE A 118 3.33 3.48 -6.23
C PHE A 118 4.50 2.90 -7.03
N HIS A 119 5.13 3.72 -7.89
CA HIS A 119 6.21 3.30 -8.77
C HIS A 119 7.60 3.75 -8.27
N SER A 120 7.73 4.03 -6.96
CA SER A 120 9.02 4.40 -6.36
C SER A 120 10.05 3.30 -6.56
N VAL A 121 11.20 3.65 -7.12
CA VAL A 121 12.30 2.70 -7.37
C VAL A 121 13.03 2.36 -6.08
N GLY A 122 13.13 3.31 -5.14
CA GLY A 122 13.77 3.10 -3.84
C GLY A 122 12.93 2.30 -2.85
N PHE A 123 11.63 2.15 -3.11
CA PHE A 123 10.71 1.34 -2.33
C PHE A 123 9.86 0.48 -3.26
N PRO A 124 10.47 -0.54 -3.91
CA PRO A 124 9.80 -1.30 -4.96
C PRO A 124 8.62 -2.09 -4.38
N TRP A 125 7.45 -1.89 -4.99
CA TRP A 125 6.20 -2.55 -4.61
C TRP A 125 6.31 -4.07 -4.62
N THR A 126 6.92 -4.62 -5.68
CA THR A 126 7.09 -6.07 -5.90
C THR A 126 7.96 -6.77 -4.87
N GLN A 127 8.83 -6.04 -4.16
CA GLN A 127 9.68 -6.60 -3.10
C GLN A 127 9.11 -6.37 -1.70
N GLN A 128 7.85 -5.93 -1.61
CA GLN A 128 7.18 -5.57 -0.36
C GLN A 128 7.93 -4.50 0.45
N GLY A 129 8.74 -3.67 -0.23
CA GLY A 129 9.51 -2.60 0.40
C GLY A 129 8.68 -1.36 0.72
N GLN A 130 7.46 -1.26 0.17
CA GLN A 130 6.58 -0.11 0.34
C GLN A 130 5.44 -0.40 1.33
N ILE A 131 4.99 0.65 2.02
CA ILE A 131 3.70 0.67 2.71
C ILE A 131 3.06 2.04 2.49
N VAL A 132 1.76 2.06 2.27
CA VAL A 132 0.98 3.30 2.22
C VAL A 132 0.27 3.46 3.54
N LEU A 133 0.41 4.62 4.19
CA LEU A 133 -0.41 4.96 5.35
C LEU A 133 -1.45 5.99 4.95
N VAL A 134 -2.64 5.90 5.55
CA VAL A 134 -3.71 6.88 5.36
C VAL A 134 -3.97 7.57 6.69
N LEU A 135 -3.87 8.90 6.68
CA LEU A 135 -4.16 9.75 7.81
C LEU A 135 -5.52 10.38 7.68
N ASN A 136 -6.16 10.59 8.83
CA ASN A 136 -7.27 11.51 8.92
C ASN A 136 -6.84 12.90 8.40
N THR A 137 -7.67 13.50 7.56
CA THR A 137 -7.48 14.80 6.90
C THR A 137 -7.21 15.96 7.86
N GLN A 138 -7.54 15.83 9.15
CA GLN A 138 -7.28 16.84 10.17
C GLN A 138 -6.10 16.50 11.10
N ALA A 139 -5.46 15.35 10.91
CA ALA A 139 -4.33 14.94 11.74
C ALA A 139 -3.07 15.75 11.43
N ALA A 140 -2.25 15.98 12.45
CA ALA A 140 -0.90 16.50 12.27
C ALA A 140 -0.01 15.46 11.57
N PHE A 141 1.04 15.92 10.89
CA PHE A 141 2.04 15.02 10.29
C PHE A 141 2.80 14.28 11.40
N PRO A 142 2.76 12.93 11.44
CA PRO A 142 3.38 12.16 12.50
C PRO A 142 4.88 12.04 12.27
N ALA A 143 5.65 12.30 13.31
CA ALA A 143 7.10 12.15 13.30
C ALA A 143 7.53 10.68 13.33
N LEU A 144 7.28 9.94 12.25
CA LEU A 144 7.76 8.57 12.08
C LEU A 144 9.25 8.54 11.71
N GLY A 145 10.02 7.69 12.39
CA GLY A 145 11.42 7.42 12.07
C GLY A 145 11.61 6.17 11.23
N MET A 146 12.84 5.93 10.80
CA MET A 146 13.19 4.77 9.96
C MET A 146 12.87 3.42 10.65
N GLU A 147 13.04 3.34 11.98
CA GLU A 147 12.72 2.12 12.74
C GLU A 147 11.23 1.79 12.68
N GLN A 148 10.35 2.81 12.74
CA GLN A 148 8.93 2.60 12.58
C GLN A 148 8.58 2.12 11.17
N ILE A 149 9.23 2.67 10.14
CA ILE A 149 9.01 2.23 8.75
C ILE A 149 9.46 0.78 8.55
N ASP A 150 10.62 0.37 9.07
CA ASP A 150 11.08 -1.02 9.01
C ASP A 150 10.08 -1.98 9.67
N LYS A 151 9.58 -1.63 10.86
CA LYS A 151 8.51 -2.38 11.56
C LYS A 151 7.21 -2.46 10.75
N LEU A 152 6.83 -1.38 10.07
CA LEU A 152 5.63 -1.33 9.22
C LEU A 152 5.78 -2.13 7.92
N THR A 153 7.01 -2.40 7.46
CA THR A 153 7.25 -3.29 6.31
C THR A 153 7.40 -4.77 6.70
N SER A 154 7.56 -5.05 7.99
CA SER A 154 7.74 -6.40 8.53
C SER A 154 6.46 -7.26 8.55
N GLU A 155 6.57 -8.52 8.97
CA GLU A 155 5.43 -9.43 9.17
C GLU A 155 4.45 -9.00 10.28
N TYR A 156 4.87 -8.09 11.17
CA TYR A 156 4.05 -7.58 12.27
C TYR A 156 3.35 -6.27 11.97
N TRP A 157 3.37 -5.82 10.71
CA TRP A 157 2.88 -4.50 10.31
C TRP A 157 1.45 -4.20 10.79
N ALA A 158 0.55 -5.19 10.77
CA ALA A 158 -0.84 -4.99 11.15
C ALA A 158 -0.99 -4.53 12.61
N THR A 159 -0.27 -5.18 13.53
CA THR A 159 -0.19 -4.77 14.93
C THR A 159 0.44 -3.39 15.06
N GLN A 160 1.47 -3.09 14.27
CA GLN A 160 2.13 -1.78 14.30
C GLN A 160 1.19 -0.65 13.84
N VAL A 161 0.43 -0.84 12.75
CA VAL A 161 -0.52 0.16 12.26
C VAL A 161 -1.58 0.49 13.31
N ALA A 162 -2.07 -0.50 14.05
CA ALA A 162 -3.01 -0.26 15.14
C ALA A 162 -2.42 0.65 16.25
N THR A 163 -1.13 0.53 16.55
CA THR A 163 -0.47 1.43 17.53
C THR A 163 -0.37 2.87 17.03
N LEU A 164 -0.38 3.09 15.71
CA LEU A 164 -0.29 4.42 15.10
C LEU A 164 -1.64 5.18 15.03
N LYS A 165 -2.72 4.59 15.55
CA LYS A 165 -4.01 5.28 15.69
C LYS A 165 -3.88 6.60 16.48
N ILE A 166 -3.01 6.62 17.50
CA ILE A 166 -2.74 7.82 18.32
C ILE A 166 -2.14 8.98 17.50
N HIS A 167 -1.58 8.67 16.34
CA HIS A 167 -0.97 9.60 15.40
C HIS A 167 -1.92 10.00 14.27
N GLY A 168 -3.20 9.62 14.34
CA GLY A 168 -4.20 9.95 13.35
C GLY A 168 -4.15 9.07 12.09
N ILE A 169 -3.37 7.99 12.09
CA ILE A 169 -3.45 6.95 11.06
C ILE A 169 -4.81 6.24 11.19
N VAL A 170 -5.49 6.05 10.07
CA VAL A 170 -6.82 5.41 10.00
C VAL A 170 -6.84 4.14 9.17
N ALA A 171 -5.87 4.00 8.24
CA ALA A 171 -5.71 2.82 7.41
C ALA A 171 -4.26 2.67 6.92
N ALA A 172 -3.94 1.50 6.39
CA ALA A 172 -2.71 1.24 5.67
C ALA A 172 -2.94 0.27 4.51
N LEU A 173 -2.13 0.37 3.46
CA LEU A 173 -2.09 -0.54 2.33
C LEU A 173 -0.69 -1.15 2.23
N ARG A 174 -0.60 -2.48 2.23
CA ARG A 174 0.67 -3.20 2.11
C ARG A 174 0.65 -4.17 0.93
N PRO A 175 1.68 -4.19 0.07
CA PRO A 175 1.84 -5.20 -0.97
C PRO A 175 1.95 -6.62 -0.40
N GLY A 176 1.35 -7.59 -1.10
CA GLY A 176 1.62 -9.02 -0.88
C GLY A 176 2.68 -9.54 -1.86
N VAL A 177 2.67 -10.86 -2.08
CA VAL A 177 3.62 -11.56 -2.94
C VAL A 177 3.59 -11.06 -4.39
N ASP A 178 4.75 -10.98 -5.02
CA ASP A 178 5.01 -10.56 -6.41
C ASP A 178 4.49 -9.17 -6.80
N GLY A 179 3.83 -8.47 -5.88
CA GLY A 179 3.26 -7.17 -6.11
C GLY A 179 1.89 -7.19 -6.78
N ASP A 180 1.29 -8.33 -7.13
CA ASP A 180 -0.01 -8.41 -7.82
C ASP A 180 -1.23 -8.36 -6.87
N VAL A 181 -0.94 -8.28 -5.57
CA VAL A 181 -1.92 -8.19 -4.49
C VAL A 181 -1.52 -7.16 -3.44
N ALA A 182 -2.51 -6.67 -2.70
CA ALA A 182 -2.34 -5.77 -1.58
C ALA A 182 -3.34 -6.07 -0.46
N ALA A 183 -2.92 -5.92 0.80
CA ALA A 183 -3.82 -5.88 1.94
C ALA A 183 -4.15 -4.44 2.28
N PHE A 184 -5.43 -4.11 2.32
CA PHE A 184 -5.93 -2.87 2.90
C PHE A 184 -6.40 -3.13 4.32
N LEU A 185 -5.77 -2.49 5.30
CA LEU A 185 -6.11 -2.57 6.71
C LEU A 185 -6.78 -1.26 7.12
N ALA A 186 -8.04 -1.34 7.56
CA ALA A 186 -8.80 -0.24 8.13
C ALA A 186 -8.96 -0.39 9.64
N LEU A 187 -8.74 0.70 10.39
CA LEU A 187 -8.86 0.69 11.85
C LEU A 187 -10.30 0.82 12.38
N ASN A 188 -11.28 0.97 11.49
CA ASN A 188 -12.71 0.94 11.80
C ASN A 188 -13.53 0.62 10.54
N GLU A 189 -14.80 0.28 10.75
CA GLU A 189 -15.77 -0.10 9.70
C GLU A 189 -16.05 1.03 8.71
N ASP A 190 -16.18 2.28 9.18
CA ASP A 190 -16.47 3.43 8.31
C ASP A 190 -15.36 3.65 7.29
N VAL A 191 -14.10 3.54 7.70
CA VAL A 191 -12.93 3.67 6.82
C VAL A 191 -12.90 2.56 5.76
N ALA A 192 -13.21 1.32 6.17
CA ALA A 192 -13.30 0.19 5.23
C ALA A 192 -14.42 0.43 4.19
N ALA A 193 -15.59 0.87 4.63
CA ALA A 193 -16.73 1.14 3.76
C ALA A 193 -16.46 2.30 2.79
N ILE A 194 -15.91 3.41 3.27
CA ILE A 194 -15.52 4.57 2.45
C ILE A 194 -14.51 4.14 1.39
N PHE A 195 -13.48 3.38 1.79
CA PHE A 195 -12.47 2.91 0.86
C PHE A 195 -13.07 2.02 -0.23
N GLN A 196 -13.86 1.01 0.14
CA GLN A 196 -14.47 0.10 -0.83
C GLN A 196 -15.36 0.86 -1.83
N GLN A 197 -16.21 1.77 -1.35
CA GLN A 197 -17.08 2.58 -2.20
C GLN A 197 -16.26 3.47 -3.14
N ALA A 198 -15.21 4.13 -2.63
CA ALA A 198 -14.33 4.98 -3.41
C ALA A 198 -13.54 4.17 -4.45
N LEU A 199 -13.08 2.96 -4.10
CA LEU A 199 -12.37 2.07 -4.99
C LEU A 199 -13.23 1.60 -6.15
N GLN A 200 -14.47 1.17 -5.86
CA GLN A 200 -15.43 0.79 -6.90
C GLN A 200 -15.71 1.97 -7.85
N ALA A 201 -15.95 3.17 -7.32
CA ALA A 201 -16.18 4.37 -8.13
C ALA A 201 -14.96 4.76 -8.97
N SER A 202 -13.76 4.62 -8.42
CA SER A 202 -12.49 4.95 -9.10
C SER A 202 -12.17 3.95 -10.21
N CYS A 203 -12.48 2.66 -10.00
CA CYS A 203 -12.33 1.64 -11.06
C CYS A 203 -13.15 2.00 -12.30
N VAL A 204 -14.38 2.48 -12.14
CA VAL A 204 -15.22 2.94 -13.26
C VAL A 204 -14.55 4.10 -14.02
N LYS A 205 -13.98 5.08 -13.31
CA LYS A 205 -13.30 6.23 -13.93
C LYS A 205 -12.02 5.81 -14.66
N CYS A 206 -11.26 4.89 -14.08
CA CYS A 206 -10.00 4.39 -14.61
C CYS A 206 -10.18 3.27 -15.67
N ASN A 207 -11.43 2.94 -16.04
CA ASN A 207 -11.75 1.86 -16.97
C ASN A 207 -11.15 0.51 -16.54
N VAL A 208 -11.22 0.22 -15.23
CA VAL A 208 -10.83 -1.04 -14.59
C VAL A 208 -12.10 -1.77 -14.20
N ASN A 209 -12.21 -3.06 -14.53
CA ASN A 209 -13.33 -3.87 -14.08
C ASN A 209 -13.20 -4.11 -12.57
N PHE A 210 -14.26 -3.86 -11.80
CA PHE A 210 -14.27 -4.13 -10.37
C PHE A 210 -15.13 -5.36 -10.08
N GLU A 211 -14.58 -6.35 -9.39
CA GLU A 211 -15.30 -7.57 -9.03
C GLU A 211 -15.12 -7.89 -7.55
N LEU A 212 -16.23 -8.18 -6.88
CA LEU A 212 -16.22 -8.76 -5.55
C LEU A 212 -16.01 -10.27 -5.67
N CYS A 213 -15.12 -10.80 -4.83
CA CYS A 213 -14.85 -12.23 -4.79
C CYS A 213 -14.47 -12.68 -3.38
N THR A 214 -14.43 -13.98 -3.18
CA THR A 214 -13.81 -14.62 -2.02
C THR A 214 -12.28 -14.66 -2.17
N GLU A 215 -11.57 -14.92 -1.07
CA GLU A 215 -10.12 -15.14 -1.12
C GLU A 215 -9.74 -16.31 -2.06
N THR A 216 -10.51 -17.41 -2.05
CA THR A 216 -10.27 -18.57 -2.91
C THR A 216 -10.45 -18.24 -4.39
N GLU A 217 -11.50 -17.49 -4.74
CA GLU A 217 -11.72 -17.04 -6.12
C GLU A 217 -10.61 -16.11 -6.60
N LEU A 218 -10.13 -15.22 -5.72
CA LEU A 218 -8.98 -14.34 -6.01
C LEU A 218 -7.73 -15.18 -6.31
N ALA A 219 -7.39 -16.14 -5.46
CA ALA A 219 -6.24 -17.03 -5.65
C ALA A 219 -6.31 -17.83 -6.95
N ASN A 220 -7.48 -18.38 -7.29
CA ASN A 220 -7.67 -19.13 -8.53
C ASN A 220 -7.45 -18.24 -9.75
N ARG A 221 -8.03 -17.03 -9.78
CA ARG A 221 -7.93 -16.11 -10.92
C ARG A 221 -6.51 -15.58 -11.16
N LEU A 222 -5.75 -15.35 -10.09
CA LEU A 222 -4.34 -14.96 -10.23
C LEU A 222 -3.47 -16.13 -10.69
N SER A 223 -3.80 -17.37 -10.28
CA SER A 223 -3.08 -18.57 -10.71
C SER A 223 -3.35 -18.96 -12.18
N GLU A 224 -4.53 -18.62 -12.71
CA GLU A 224 -4.93 -18.90 -14.10
C GLU A 224 -4.30 -17.96 -15.13
N ASN A 225 -3.73 -16.83 -14.70
CA ASN A 225 -2.87 -15.96 -15.52
C ASN A 225 -1.41 -16.07 -15.04
N PRO A 226 -0.76 -17.24 -15.13
CA PRO A 226 0.64 -17.33 -14.74
C PRO A 226 1.44 -16.42 -15.69
N ASN A 227 2.13 -15.42 -15.13
CA ASN A 227 3.24 -14.79 -15.83
C ASN A 227 4.22 -15.92 -16.21
N PRO A 228 4.49 -16.15 -17.50
CA PRO A 228 5.35 -17.26 -17.95
C PRO A 228 6.82 -17.07 -17.58
#